data_AF-A0A7S1NH21-F1
#
_entry.id   AF-A0A7S1NH21-F1
#
_cell.length_a   1.000
_cell.length_b   1.000
_cell.length_c   1.000
_cell.angle_alpha   90.00
_cell.angle_beta   90.00
_cell.angle_gamma   90.00
#
_symmetry.space_group_name_H-M   'P 1'
#
loop_
_entity.id
_entity.type
_entity.pdbx_description
1 polymer ?
#
loop_
_entity_poly.entity_id
_entity_poly.type
_entity_poly.pdbx_seq_one_letter_code
_entity_poly.pdbx_strand_id
1 'polypeptide(L)'
;ARYSQHMEDKLLNKYFFNNTANKVFVEIGALDGLRYSNTFFFEHCWDWSGLLIEGNNLNYQQLERNARMRRPRSRILHSAVCEPPATTVRFIAAPGQSAGVETQMAKDFKNFWHWRNMTYVDVPCAPMSRLLQGMPHIDFWSLDVEGGELVALSTVDWAATQIDLIMVELDSYNPPKDLKVRQLLAEQGYVECKWGVIPGSGVFLSRRSPYNCNLIGGEQQCMCSYDDCNTCKQG
;
A
#
# COMPACT_ATOMS: atom_id res chain seq x y z
N ALA A 1 15.12 -5.80 -12.71
CA ALA A 1 14.80 -6.44 -11.39
C ALA A 1 13.29 -6.37 -11.12
N ARG A 2 12.71 -7.26 -10.31
CA ARG A 2 11.31 -7.13 -9.84
C ARG A 2 11.29 -6.24 -8.59
N TYR A 3 10.37 -5.28 -8.53
CA TYR A 3 10.27 -4.38 -7.39
C TYR A 3 9.08 -4.73 -6.51
N SER A 4 7.93 -5.12 -7.04
CA SER A 4 6.81 -5.69 -6.26
C SER A 4 7.05 -7.17 -5.92
N GLN A 5 6.41 -7.70 -4.87
CA GLN A 5 6.65 -9.07 -4.38
C GLN A 5 6.08 -10.14 -5.30
N HIS A 6 4.88 -9.90 -5.84
CA HIS A 6 4.09 -10.80 -6.65
C HIS A 6 3.63 -10.21 -8.00
N MET A 7 4.32 -9.17 -8.51
CA MET A 7 3.99 -8.45 -9.76
C MET A 7 2.70 -7.62 -9.69
N GLU A 8 2.30 -7.23 -8.48
CA GLU A 8 1.09 -6.45 -8.19
C GLU A 8 1.01 -5.20 -9.05
N ASP A 9 2.09 -4.43 -9.08
CA ASP A 9 2.20 -3.20 -9.87
C ASP A 9 1.98 -3.43 -11.38
N LYS A 10 2.54 -4.51 -11.95
CA LYS A 10 2.34 -4.86 -13.36
C LYS A 10 0.92 -5.31 -13.65
N LEU A 11 0.32 -6.08 -12.74
CA LEU A 11 -1.07 -6.53 -12.88
C LEU A 11 -2.01 -5.33 -12.78
N LEU A 12 -1.84 -4.49 -11.76
CA LEU A 12 -2.63 -3.27 -11.59
C LEU A 12 -2.49 -2.33 -12.79
N ASN A 13 -1.28 -2.18 -13.32
CA ASN A 13 -1.06 -1.38 -14.51
C ASN A 13 -1.76 -1.98 -15.74
N LYS A 14 -1.58 -3.28 -16.01
CA LYS A 14 -2.20 -3.95 -17.15
C LYS A 14 -3.72 -3.79 -17.15
N TYR A 15 -4.32 -3.87 -15.96
CA TYR A 15 -5.76 -4.01 -15.86
C TYR A 15 -6.51 -2.72 -15.53
N PHE A 16 -5.89 -1.76 -14.85
CA PHE A 16 -6.55 -0.53 -14.45
C PHE A 16 -5.86 0.69 -15.05
N PHE A 17 -4.56 0.83 -14.83
CA PHE A 17 -3.90 2.11 -15.08
C PHE A 17 -3.42 2.30 -16.52
N ASN A 18 -3.25 1.22 -17.27
CA ASN A 18 -2.88 1.19 -18.67
C ASN A 18 -1.80 2.23 -19.04
N ASN A 19 -0.66 2.20 -18.34
CA ASN A 19 0.47 3.10 -18.60
C ASN A 19 0.12 4.60 -18.46
N THR A 20 -0.93 4.96 -17.74
CA THR A 20 -1.34 6.36 -17.58
C THR A 20 -0.38 7.10 -16.64
N ALA A 21 0.07 8.27 -17.07
CA ALA A 21 0.99 9.12 -16.31
C ALA A 21 0.29 10.08 -15.33
N ASN A 22 1.09 10.68 -14.44
CA ASN A 22 0.71 11.81 -13.58
C ASN A 22 -0.47 11.55 -12.64
N LYS A 23 -0.43 10.43 -11.91
CA LYS A 23 -1.42 10.04 -10.91
C LYS A 23 -0.86 10.11 -9.49
N VAL A 24 -1.74 9.95 -8.50
CA VAL A 24 -1.40 10.05 -7.08
C VAL A 24 -1.51 8.70 -6.39
N PHE A 25 -0.49 8.32 -5.62
CA PHE A 25 -0.55 7.11 -4.79
C PHE A 25 -0.28 7.36 -3.31
N VAL A 26 -0.71 6.39 -2.50
CA VAL A 26 -0.26 6.19 -1.12
C VAL A 26 0.24 4.76 -0.97
N GLU A 27 1.37 4.58 -0.30
CA GLU A 27 1.87 3.26 0.11
C GLU A 27 2.21 3.33 1.60
N ILE A 28 1.54 2.50 2.39
CA ILE A 28 1.83 2.32 3.81
C ILE A 28 2.33 0.89 4.01
N GLY A 29 3.40 0.73 4.80
CA GLY A 29 4.29 -0.43 4.73
C GLY A 29 5.35 -0.29 3.65
N ALA A 30 5.85 0.94 3.43
CA ALA A 30 6.71 1.26 2.31
C ALA A 30 8.11 0.62 2.35
N LEU A 31 8.49 -0.03 3.45
CA LEU A 31 9.79 -0.68 3.64
C LEU A 31 10.95 0.28 3.34
N ASP A 32 11.73 0.01 2.29
CA ASP A 32 12.85 0.84 1.84
C ASP A 32 12.49 1.72 0.61
N GLY A 33 11.22 1.71 0.21
CA GLY A 33 10.67 2.46 -0.92
C GLY A 33 10.99 1.90 -2.31
N LEU A 34 11.70 0.77 -2.40
CA LEU A 34 12.11 0.13 -3.65
C LEU A 34 11.76 -1.36 -3.65
N ARG A 35 12.28 -2.11 -2.68
CA ARG A 35 12.05 -3.54 -2.53
C ARG A 35 10.63 -3.78 -2.03
N TYR A 36 9.94 -4.67 -2.73
CA TYR A 36 8.52 -5.00 -2.57
C TYR A 36 7.55 -3.82 -2.75
N SER A 37 8.01 -2.70 -3.30
CA SER A 37 7.15 -1.54 -3.49
C SER A 37 6.17 -1.76 -4.64
N ASN A 38 4.89 -1.56 -4.35
CA ASN A 38 3.80 -1.64 -5.32
C ASN A 38 3.61 -0.31 -6.08
N THR A 39 4.26 0.76 -5.64
CA THR A 39 4.16 2.10 -6.24
C THR A 39 5.44 2.59 -6.91
N PHE A 40 6.57 1.88 -6.77
CA PHE A 40 7.83 2.28 -7.40
C PHE A 40 7.74 2.33 -8.92
N PHE A 41 7.14 1.31 -9.53
CA PHE A 41 6.95 1.25 -10.98
C PHE A 41 6.23 2.49 -11.52
N PHE A 42 5.18 2.93 -10.81
CA PHE A 42 4.33 4.02 -11.26
C PHE A 42 5.02 5.37 -11.18
N GLU A 43 5.79 5.64 -10.12
CA GLU A 43 6.60 6.87 -10.06
C GLU A 43 7.73 6.86 -11.09
N HIS A 44 8.42 5.72 -11.22
CA HIS A 44 9.60 5.60 -12.07
C HIS A 44 9.23 5.66 -13.55
N CYS A 45 8.23 4.89 -13.97
CA CYS A 45 7.86 4.77 -15.37
C CYS A 45 6.74 5.72 -15.80
N TRP A 46 5.91 6.25 -14.90
CA TRP A 46 4.70 7.00 -15.30
C TRP A 46 4.57 8.35 -14.60
N ASP A 47 5.62 8.83 -13.94
CA ASP A 47 5.65 10.15 -13.33
C ASP A 47 4.56 10.36 -12.27
N TRP A 48 4.10 9.28 -11.64
CA TRP A 48 3.21 9.39 -10.49
C TRP A 48 3.94 10.06 -9.32
N SER A 49 3.16 10.67 -8.43
CA SER A 49 3.64 11.25 -7.18
C SER A 49 2.85 10.69 -6.02
N GLY A 50 3.37 10.76 -4.79
CA GLY A 50 2.66 10.13 -3.70
C GLY A 50 3.26 10.30 -2.32
N LEU A 51 2.71 9.50 -1.41
CA LEU A 51 3.09 9.46 -0.01
C LEU A 51 3.52 8.03 0.37
N LEU A 52 4.72 7.90 0.91
CA LEU A 52 5.29 6.66 1.45
C LEU A 52 5.31 6.74 2.98
N ILE A 53 4.71 5.76 3.63
CA ILE A 53 4.58 5.71 5.09
C ILE A 53 5.21 4.40 5.58
N GLU A 54 6.16 4.51 6.50
CA GLU A 54 6.87 3.37 7.09
C GLU A 54 6.99 3.56 8.60
N GLY A 55 6.64 2.54 9.39
CA GLY A 55 6.68 2.60 10.86
C GLY A 55 8.00 2.14 11.45
N ASN A 56 8.66 1.16 10.84
CA ASN A 56 9.94 0.62 11.30
C ASN A 56 11.06 1.63 11.03
N ASN A 57 11.74 2.05 12.09
CA ASN A 57 12.81 3.05 12.01
C ASN A 57 13.99 2.63 11.09
N LEU A 58 14.36 1.34 11.06
CA LEU A 58 15.46 0.86 10.21
C LEU A 58 15.06 0.86 8.73
N ASN A 59 13.82 0.48 8.43
CA ASN A 59 13.27 0.56 7.08
C ASN A 59 13.13 2.02 6.64
N TYR A 60 12.57 2.89 7.50
CA TYR A 60 12.43 4.31 7.23
C TYR A 60 13.76 5.02 6.92
N GLN A 61 14.84 4.68 7.64
CA GLN A 61 16.18 5.22 7.33
C GLN A 61 16.69 4.79 5.95
N GLN A 62 16.35 3.59 5.48
CA GLN A 62 16.68 3.15 4.13
C GLN A 62 15.78 3.83 3.09
N LEU A 63 14.49 3.93 3.38
CA LEU A 63 13.52 4.68 2.59
C LEU A 63 13.98 6.12 2.38
N GLU A 64 14.46 6.81 3.42
CA GLU A 64 14.96 8.18 3.28
C GLU A 64 16.13 8.28 2.28
N ARG A 65 17.09 7.34 2.37
CA ARG A 65 18.24 7.32 1.45
C ARG A 65 17.80 7.02 0.01
N ASN A 66 16.93 6.03 -0.16
CA ASN A 66 16.45 5.62 -1.48
C ASN A 66 15.56 6.67 -2.12
N ALA A 67 14.66 7.28 -1.35
CA ALA A 67 13.70 8.26 -1.85
C ALA A 67 14.40 9.49 -2.45
N ARG A 68 15.47 9.98 -1.81
CA ARG A 68 16.28 11.11 -2.33
C ARG A 68 16.84 10.87 -3.74
N MET A 69 17.15 9.62 -4.09
CA MET A 69 17.78 9.28 -5.37
C MET A 69 16.80 8.68 -6.39
N ARG A 70 15.77 7.99 -5.94
CA ARG A 70 14.93 7.11 -6.76
C ARG A 70 13.44 7.39 -6.65
N ARG A 71 13.00 8.16 -5.64
CA ARG A 71 11.59 8.55 -5.41
C ARG A 71 11.43 10.08 -5.26
N PRO A 72 11.94 10.90 -6.21
CA PRO A 72 11.96 12.35 -6.05
C PRO A 72 10.57 13.01 -6.03
N ARG A 73 9.51 12.29 -6.41
CA ARG A 73 8.10 12.75 -6.41
C ARG A 73 7.31 12.19 -5.22
N SER A 74 7.96 11.43 -4.35
CA SER A 74 7.35 10.90 -3.13
C SER A 74 7.71 11.75 -1.91
N ARG A 75 6.69 12.08 -1.11
CA ARG A 75 6.89 12.49 0.28
C ARG A 75 7.01 11.22 1.13
N ILE A 76 7.82 11.27 2.19
CA ILE A 76 7.99 10.16 3.12
C ILE A 76 7.55 10.57 4.53
N LEU A 77 6.97 9.65 5.29
CA LEU A 77 6.59 9.84 6.69
C LEU A 77 7.00 8.64 7.55
N HIS A 78 7.67 8.91 8.68
CA HIS A 78 7.95 7.90 9.70
C HIS A 78 6.75 7.79 10.63
N SER A 79 5.84 6.87 10.35
CA SER A 79 4.64 6.70 11.16
C SER A 79 4.02 5.31 10.99
N ALA A 80 3.42 4.82 12.06
CA ALA A 80 2.43 3.75 12.02
C ALA A 80 1.01 4.32 11.99
N VAL A 81 0.00 3.45 11.87
CA VAL A 81 -1.41 3.85 11.95
C VAL A 81 -2.01 3.49 13.31
N CYS A 82 -2.80 4.40 13.87
CA CYS A 82 -3.49 4.18 15.14
C CYS A 82 -4.76 5.02 15.26
N GLU A 83 -5.66 4.59 16.15
CA GLU A 83 -6.87 5.32 16.48
C GLU A 83 -6.58 6.45 17.49
N PRO A 84 -7.25 7.61 17.39
CA PRO A 84 -7.19 8.63 18.43
C PRO A 84 -7.67 8.08 19.78
N PRO A 85 -7.14 8.56 20.92
CA PRO A 85 -6.20 9.67 21.06
C PRO A 85 -4.73 9.25 21.01
N ALA A 86 -4.40 8.02 20.59
CA ALA A 86 -3.02 7.55 20.56
C ALA A 86 -2.15 8.39 19.61
N THR A 87 -0.91 8.62 20.02
CA THR A 87 0.12 9.31 19.21
C THR A 87 1.39 8.47 19.05
N THR A 88 1.48 7.36 19.78
CA THR A 88 2.50 6.33 19.62
C THR A 88 1.87 4.94 19.76
N VAL A 89 2.51 3.94 19.16
CA VAL A 89 2.14 2.52 19.32
C VAL A 89 3.37 1.67 19.57
N ARG A 90 3.17 0.59 20.33
CA ARG A 90 4.19 -0.44 20.54
C ARG A 90 4.35 -1.28 19.28
N PHE A 91 5.55 -1.23 18.71
CA PHE A 91 5.88 -1.82 17.42
C PHE A 91 6.92 -2.94 17.59
N ILE A 92 6.77 -4.03 16.84
CA ILE A 92 7.76 -5.10 16.78
C ILE A 92 8.86 -4.65 15.81
N ALA A 93 10.03 -4.31 16.35
CA ALA A 93 11.20 -3.95 15.55
C ALA A 93 11.88 -5.22 15.05
N ALA A 94 11.50 -5.65 13.85
CA ALA A 94 12.17 -6.71 13.10
C ALA A 94 12.85 -6.12 11.85
N PRO A 95 14.01 -6.62 11.43
CA PRO A 95 14.56 -6.28 10.12
C PRO A 95 13.70 -6.87 9.00
N GLY A 96 13.53 -6.12 7.91
CA GLY A 96 12.77 -6.58 6.74
C GLY A 96 11.28 -6.25 6.81
N GLN A 97 10.46 -7.07 6.16
CA GLN A 97 9.04 -6.78 5.87
C GLN A 97 8.09 -7.06 7.04
N SER A 98 8.39 -8.03 7.90
CA SER A 98 7.43 -8.54 8.90
C SER A 98 7.26 -7.66 10.16
N ALA A 99 7.68 -6.40 10.13
CA ALA A 99 7.60 -5.49 11.27
C ALA A 99 6.23 -4.80 11.32
N GLY A 100 5.63 -4.69 12.51
CA GLY A 100 4.26 -4.17 12.63
C GLY A 100 3.84 -3.84 14.06
N VAL A 101 2.62 -3.34 14.21
CA VAL A 101 2.04 -3.01 15.52
C VAL A 101 1.69 -4.30 16.28
N GLU A 102 2.26 -4.48 17.48
CA GLU A 102 2.20 -5.75 18.23
C GLU A 102 0.77 -6.28 18.43
N THR A 103 -0.15 -5.36 18.74
CA THR A 103 -1.54 -5.67 19.09
C THR A 103 -2.43 -5.92 17.88
N GLN A 104 -1.98 -5.52 16.69
CA GLN A 104 -2.73 -5.67 15.43
C GLN A 104 -2.31 -6.94 14.68
N MET A 105 -1.06 -7.38 14.89
CA MET A 105 -0.48 -8.54 14.24
C MET A 105 -1.09 -9.86 14.76
N ALA A 106 -1.46 -10.76 13.85
CA ALA A 106 -2.06 -12.05 14.17
C ALA A 106 -1.11 -12.94 15.02
N LYS A 107 -1.67 -13.77 15.90
CA LYS A 107 -0.87 -14.63 16.79
C LYS A 107 -0.02 -15.63 16.00
N ASP A 108 -0.59 -16.26 14.98
CA ASP A 108 0.13 -17.27 14.19
C ASP A 108 1.22 -16.63 13.33
N PHE A 109 0.97 -15.44 12.79
CA PHE A 109 1.99 -14.64 12.13
C PHE A 109 3.17 -14.33 13.07
N LYS A 110 2.87 -13.86 14.30
CA LYS A 110 3.91 -13.62 15.32
C LYS A 110 4.69 -14.89 15.67
N ASN A 111 4.01 -16.02 15.81
CA ASN A 111 4.67 -17.28 16.11
C ASN A 111 5.56 -17.77 14.96
N PHE A 112 5.23 -17.46 13.72
CA PHE A 112 6.01 -17.87 12.56
C PHE A 112 7.22 -16.95 12.33
N TRP A 113 7.00 -15.64 12.31
CA TRP A 113 8.02 -14.65 11.94
C TRP A 113 8.83 -14.11 13.13
N HIS A 114 8.25 -14.13 14.34
CA HIS A 114 8.82 -13.48 15.54
C HIS A 114 9.09 -14.46 16.69
N TRP A 115 9.48 -15.69 16.36
CA TRP A 115 9.64 -16.79 17.33
C TRP A 115 10.84 -16.66 18.28
N ARG A 116 11.75 -15.69 18.10
CA ARG A 116 12.88 -15.40 19.01
C ARG A 116 13.11 -13.90 19.19
N ASN A 117 13.40 -13.48 20.43
CA ASN A 117 13.91 -12.15 20.83
C ASN A 117 13.25 -10.97 20.08
N MET A 118 11.95 -10.79 20.28
CA MET A 118 11.24 -9.60 19.82
C MET A 118 11.79 -8.35 20.52
N THR A 119 12.29 -7.42 19.72
CA THR A 119 12.60 -6.07 20.18
C THR A 119 11.36 -5.21 19.98
N TYR A 120 10.97 -4.46 21.00
CA TYR A 120 9.83 -3.55 20.93
C TYR A 120 10.33 -2.11 20.99
N VAL A 121 9.72 -1.26 20.17
CA VAL A 121 9.99 0.18 20.15
C VAL A 121 8.68 0.93 20.05
N ASP A 122 8.61 2.11 20.64
CA ASP A 122 7.47 3.01 20.42
C ASP A 122 7.69 3.79 19.13
N VAL A 123 6.71 3.75 18.24
CA VAL A 123 6.72 4.43 16.94
C VAL A 123 5.63 5.49 16.92
N PRO A 124 5.91 6.71 16.37
CA PRO A 124 4.88 7.72 16.16
C PRO A 124 3.73 7.17 15.31
N CYS A 125 2.49 7.48 15.68
CA CYS A 125 1.33 7.02 14.93
C CYS A 125 0.28 8.11 14.78
N ALA A 126 -0.56 7.97 13.76
CA ALA A 126 -1.71 8.84 13.55
C ALA A 126 -2.83 8.11 12.80
N PRO A 127 -4.08 8.58 12.89
CA PRO A 127 -5.16 8.12 12.02
C PRO A 127 -4.91 8.50 10.56
N MET A 128 -5.44 7.72 9.61
CA MET A 128 -5.31 8.02 8.18
C MET A 128 -5.90 9.38 7.81
N SER A 129 -6.96 9.86 8.47
CA SER A 129 -7.51 11.22 8.29
C SER A 129 -6.47 12.33 8.47
N ARG A 130 -5.49 12.12 9.36
CA ARG A 130 -4.36 13.05 9.55
C ARG A 130 -3.24 12.79 8.56
N LEU A 131 -2.89 11.53 8.33
CA LEU A 131 -1.80 11.15 7.42
C LEU A 131 -2.09 11.55 5.96
N LEU A 132 -3.36 11.52 5.55
CA LEU A 132 -3.83 11.88 4.20
C LEU A 132 -4.25 13.36 4.08
N GLN A 133 -3.96 14.18 5.08
CA GLN A 133 -4.35 15.60 5.05
C GLN A 133 -3.77 16.30 3.81
N GLY A 134 -4.63 16.95 3.04
CA GLY A 134 -4.26 17.62 1.79
C GLY A 134 -4.20 16.71 0.56
N MET A 135 -4.66 15.45 0.68
CA MET A 135 -4.80 14.51 -0.43
C MET A 135 -6.29 14.24 -0.69
N PRO A 136 -7.00 15.13 -1.41
CA PRO A 136 -8.44 14.97 -1.65
C PRO A 136 -8.78 13.83 -2.62
N HIS A 137 -7.83 13.44 -3.46
CA HIS A 137 -7.96 12.33 -4.41
C HIS A 137 -6.67 11.52 -4.47
N ILE A 138 -6.82 10.19 -4.49
CA ILE A 138 -5.74 9.20 -4.59
C ILE A 138 -6.17 8.18 -5.65
N ASP A 139 -5.38 7.99 -6.69
CA ASP A 139 -5.64 6.98 -7.72
C ASP A 139 -5.42 5.56 -7.19
N PHE A 140 -4.37 5.37 -6.39
CA PHE A 140 -3.98 4.05 -5.88
C PHE A 140 -3.49 4.10 -4.43
N TRP A 141 -4.04 3.24 -3.58
CA TRP A 141 -3.52 2.97 -2.25
C TRP A 141 -3.06 1.52 -2.11
N SER A 142 -1.75 1.33 -1.88
CA SER A 142 -1.18 0.06 -1.42
C SER A 142 -1.20 0.02 0.11
N LEU A 143 -1.98 -0.90 0.68
CA LEU A 143 -2.18 -1.06 2.13
C LEU A 143 -1.69 -2.45 2.57
N ASP A 144 -0.51 -2.48 3.17
CA ASP A 144 0.16 -3.68 3.67
C ASP A 144 0.88 -3.32 4.96
N VAL A 145 0.28 -3.62 6.12
CA VAL A 145 0.78 -3.17 7.44
C VAL A 145 0.75 -4.31 8.46
N GLU A 146 0.89 -5.54 7.98
CA GLU A 146 1.10 -6.74 8.77
C GLU A 146 0.03 -6.92 9.87
N GLY A 147 -1.23 -6.68 9.51
CA GLY A 147 -2.42 -6.84 10.36
C GLY A 147 -3.14 -5.54 10.75
N GLY A 148 -2.55 -4.38 10.46
CA GLY A 148 -3.12 -3.07 10.76
C GLY A 148 -4.16 -2.55 9.75
N GLU A 149 -4.53 -3.35 8.74
CA GLU A 149 -5.31 -2.87 7.59
C GLU A 149 -6.67 -2.34 8.01
N LEU A 150 -7.33 -3.01 8.96
CA LEU A 150 -8.64 -2.59 9.46
C LEU A 150 -8.58 -1.24 10.18
N VAL A 151 -7.51 -0.99 10.97
CA VAL A 151 -7.31 0.28 11.68
C VAL A 151 -6.97 1.40 10.70
N ALA A 152 -6.19 1.10 9.66
CA ALA A 152 -5.94 2.07 8.60
C ALA A 152 -7.25 2.51 7.94
N LEU A 153 -8.07 1.56 7.52
CA LEU A 153 -9.33 1.84 6.84
C LEU A 153 -10.38 2.51 7.74
N SER A 154 -10.46 2.15 9.02
CA SER A 154 -11.43 2.73 9.97
C SER A 154 -11.14 4.19 10.31
N THR A 155 -9.91 4.65 10.09
CA THR A 155 -9.45 5.99 10.46
C THR A 155 -9.37 6.97 9.29
N VAL A 156 -9.79 6.57 8.08
CA VAL A 156 -9.90 7.45 6.91
C VAL A 156 -11.11 8.38 7.05
N ASP A 157 -10.93 9.65 6.68
CA ASP A 157 -12.05 10.57 6.43
C ASP A 157 -12.50 10.41 4.97
N TRP A 158 -13.46 9.52 4.74
CA TRP A 158 -13.97 9.17 3.40
C TRP A 158 -14.73 10.31 2.71
N ALA A 159 -15.10 11.36 3.46
CA ALA A 159 -15.70 12.57 2.89
C ALA A 159 -14.62 13.55 2.38
N ALA A 160 -13.47 13.59 3.03
CA ALA A 160 -12.36 14.47 2.65
C ALA A 160 -11.45 13.86 1.57
N THR A 161 -11.31 12.54 1.53
CA THR A 161 -10.39 11.85 0.63
C THR A 161 -11.10 10.77 -0.18
N GLN A 162 -11.17 10.94 -1.50
CA GLN A 162 -11.60 9.90 -2.42
C GLN A 162 -10.41 9.05 -2.86
N ILE A 163 -10.56 7.72 -2.81
CA ILE A 163 -9.54 6.77 -3.27
C ILE A 163 -10.14 5.88 -4.35
N ASP A 164 -9.53 5.82 -5.54
CA ASP A 164 -10.12 5.10 -6.66
C ASP A 164 -9.91 3.59 -6.56
N LEU A 165 -8.67 3.15 -6.31
CA LEU A 165 -8.30 1.75 -6.15
C LEU A 165 -7.49 1.56 -4.86
N ILE A 166 -7.89 0.56 -4.06
CA ILE A 166 -7.19 0.16 -2.85
C ILE A 166 -6.79 -1.31 -3.01
N MET A 167 -5.50 -1.60 -2.91
CA MET A 167 -5.01 -2.97 -2.75
C MET A 167 -4.69 -3.18 -1.27
N VAL A 168 -5.30 -4.19 -0.67
CA VAL A 168 -5.19 -4.47 0.77
C VAL A 168 -4.63 -5.87 0.99
N GLU A 169 -3.66 -6.00 1.88
CA GLU A 169 -3.17 -7.31 2.34
C GLU A 169 -4.28 -8.05 3.11
N LEU A 170 -4.60 -9.25 2.66
CA LEU A 170 -5.59 -10.19 3.19
C LEU A 170 -4.94 -11.58 3.29
N ASP A 171 -3.85 -11.62 4.05
CA ASP A 171 -2.93 -12.74 4.26
C ASP A 171 -3.55 -14.03 4.82
N SER A 172 -4.84 -14.01 5.20
CA SER A 172 -5.59 -15.11 5.80
C SER A 172 -5.07 -15.59 7.16
N TYR A 173 -4.08 -14.93 7.77
CA TYR A 173 -3.67 -15.19 9.15
C TYR A 173 -4.71 -14.70 10.16
N ASN A 174 -5.62 -13.81 9.73
CA ASN A 174 -6.75 -13.35 10.54
C ASN A 174 -8.03 -13.24 9.70
N PRO A 175 -8.72 -14.37 9.41
CA PRO A 175 -9.94 -14.36 8.60
C PRO A 175 -11.07 -13.44 9.11
N PRO A 176 -11.28 -13.28 10.43
CA PRO A 176 -12.22 -12.28 10.95
C PRO A 176 -11.85 -10.83 10.60
N LYS A 177 -10.55 -10.46 10.64
CA LYS A 177 -10.08 -9.14 10.18
C LYS A 177 -10.39 -8.95 8.69
N ASP A 178 -10.05 -9.94 7.87
CA ASP A 178 -10.23 -9.89 6.42
C ASP A 178 -11.70 -9.72 6.02
N LEU A 179 -12.62 -10.34 6.78
CA LEU A 179 -14.05 -10.14 6.60
C LEU A 179 -14.48 -8.71 6.94
N LYS A 180 -14.00 -8.16 8.06
CA LYS A 180 -14.31 -6.78 8.48
C LYS A 180 -13.76 -5.74 7.50
N VAL A 181 -12.57 -5.97 6.94
CA VAL A 181 -12.00 -5.12 5.87
C VAL A 181 -12.94 -5.07 4.67
N ARG A 182 -13.39 -6.24 4.20
CA ARG A 182 -14.34 -6.33 3.06
C ARG A 182 -15.66 -5.63 3.36
N GLN A 183 -16.21 -5.81 4.57
CA GLN A 183 -17.45 -5.17 4.99
C GLN A 183 -17.31 -3.65 5.02
N LEU A 184 -16.28 -3.13 5.68
CA LEU A 184 -16.02 -1.68 5.76
C LEU A 184 -15.88 -1.08 4.36
N LEU A 185 -15.07 -1.67 3.49
CA LEU A 185 -14.89 -1.17 2.13
C LEU A 185 -16.20 -1.22 1.31
N ALA A 186 -17.00 -2.28 1.47
CA ALA A 186 -18.31 -2.36 0.82
C ALA A 186 -19.26 -1.24 1.28
N GLU A 187 -19.29 -0.93 2.58
CA GLU A 187 -20.05 0.18 3.17
C GLU A 187 -19.59 1.55 2.63
N GLN A 188 -18.28 1.72 2.41
CA GLN A 188 -17.71 2.93 1.79
C GLN A 188 -17.85 2.98 0.27
N GLY A 189 -18.61 2.06 -0.32
CA GLY A 189 -18.95 2.10 -1.73
C GLY A 189 -17.93 1.42 -2.65
N TYR A 190 -17.03 0.59 -2.13
CA TYR A 190 -16.08 -0.20 -2.93
C TYR A 190 -16.64 -1.56 -3.33
N VAL A 191 -16.07 -2.14 -4.38
CA VAL A 191 -16.32 -3.49 -4.87
C VAL A 191 -14.99 -4.21 -4.99
N GLU A 192 -14.90 -5.43 -4.45
CA GLU A 192 -13.71 -6.27 -4.61
C GLU A 192 -13.68 -6.88 -6.03
N CYS A 193 -12.63 -6.58 -6.81
CA CYS A 193 -12.43 -7.18 -8.12
C CYS A 193 -11.96 -8.64 -7.96
N LYS A 194 -12.63 -9.58 -8.64
CA LYS A 194 -12.40 -11.03 -8.46
C LYS A 194 -11.51 -11.68 -9.53
N TRP A 195 -11.14 -10.96 -10.59
CA TRP A 195 -10.18 -11.45 -11.59
C TRP A 195 -8.77 -10.95 -11.32
N GLY A 196 -7.76 -11.67 -11.82
CA GLY A 196 -6.35 -11.28 -11.64
C GLY A 196 -5.89 -11.39 -10.19
N VAL A 197 -6.12 -12.55 -9.56
CA VAL A 197 -5.75 -12.83 -8.16
C VAL A 197 -4.33 -12.35 -7.87
N ILE A 198 -4.23 -11.38 -6.96
CA ILE A 198 -2.97 -10.98 -6.34
C ILE A 198 -2.83 -11.86 -5.09
N PRO A 199 -1.84 -12.79 -5.05
CA PRO A 199 -1.68 -13.66 -3.88
C PRO A 199 -1.55 -12.86 -2.61
N GLY A 200 -2.35 -13.20 -1.60
CA GLY A 200 -2.33 -12.52 -0.30
C GLY A 200 -3.01 -11.15 -0.26
N SER A 201 -3.58 -10.63 -1.36
CA SER A 201 -4.18 -9.30 -1.38
C SER A 201 -5.54 -9.25 -2.08
N GLY A 202 -6.42 -8.39 -1.58
CA GLY A 202 -7.67 -8.01 -2.24
C GLY A 202 -7.52 -6.68 -2.98
N VAL A 203 -8.10 -6.57 -4.17
CA VAL A 203 -8.17 -5.32 -4.94
C VAL A 203 -9.60 -4.79 -4.87
N PHE A 204 -9.76 -3.58 -4.34
CA PHE A 204 -11.04 -2.94 -4.11
C PHE A 204 -11.13 -1.66 -4.92
N LEU A 205 -12.20 -1.54 -5.69
CA LEU A 205 -12.43 -0.44 -6.60
C LEU A 205 -13.63 0.39 -6.15
N SER A 206 -13.44 1.70 -6.04
CA SER A 206 -14.52 2.63 -5.73
C SER A 206 -15.54 2.62 -6.87
N ARG A 207 -16.84 2.56 -6.55
CA ARG A 207 -17.92 2.74 -7.54
C ARG A 207 -17.89 4.13 -8.22
N ARG A 208 -17.13 5.07 -7.68
CA ARG A 208 -16.92 6.42 -8.25
C ARG A 208 -15.67 6.51 -9.12
N SER A 209 -14.84 5.47 -9.15
CA SER A 209 -13.61 5.45 -9.97
C SER A 209 -13.93 5.39 -11.47
N PRO A 210 -12.99 5.81 -12.34
CA PRO A 210 -13.16 5.67 -13.79
C PRO A 210 -12.93 4.24 -14.31
N TYR A 211 -12.52 3.30 -13.44
CA TYR A 211 -12.21 1.93 -13.82
C TYR A 211 -13.40 0.99 -13.58
N ASN A 212 -13.30 -0.26 -14.04
CA ASN A 212 -14.35 -1.26 -13.82
C ASN A 212 -13.73 -2.64 -13.57
N CYS A 213 -14.20 -3.33 -12.52
CA CYS A 213 -13.89 -4.73 -12.25
C CYS A 213 -14.47 -5.72 -13.30
N ASN A 214 -14.87 -5.30 -14.50
CA ASN A 214 -15.30 -6.20 -15.58
C ASN A 214 -14.57 -5.91 -16.90
N LEU A 215 -13.86 -4.79 -16.99
CA LEU A 215 -13.04 -4.47 -18.14
C LEU A 215 -11.70 -5.18 -17.98
N ILE A 216 -11.62 -6.41 -18.51
CA ILE A 216 -10.33 -7.03 -18.76
C ILE A 216 -9.66 -6.14 -19.82
N GLY A 217 -8.53 -5.52 -19.49
CA GLY A 217 -7.84 -4.54 -20.33
C GLY A 217 -7.83 -4.95 -21.81
N GLY A 218 -8.06 -3.97 -22.69
CA GLY A 218 -7.99 -4.12 -24.14
C GLY A 218 -6.61 -4.64 -24.61
N GLU A 219 -6.51 -4.95 -25.90
CA GLU A 219 -5.31 -5.55 -26.55
C GLU A 219 -3.99 -5.13 -25.89
N GLN A 220 -3.14 -6.12 -25.58
CA GLN A 220 -1.86 -5.96 -24.88
C GLN A 220 -1.09 -4.75 -25.39
N GLN A 221 -1.17 -3.63 -24.66
CA GLN A 221 -0.12 -2.62 -24.74
C GLN A 221 1.16 -3.22 -24.14
N CYS A 222 2.30 -2.85 -24.73
CA CYS A 222 3.62 -3.28 -24.28
C CYS A 222 3.72 -3.25 -22.75
N MET A 223 3.92 -4.42 -22.14
CA MET A 223 4.22 -4.52 -20.71
C MET A 223 5.63 -4.01 -20.49
N CYS A 224 5.75 -2.74 -20.11
CA CYS A 224 7.03 -2.09 -19.90
C CYS A 224 7.83 -2.83 -18.85
N SER A 225 9.08 -3.16 -19.17
CA SER A 225 10.01 -3.61 -18.15
C SER A 225 10.41 -2.41 -17.27
N TYR A 226 10.82 -2.65 -16.01
CA TYR A 226 11.27 -1.56 -15.15
C TYR A 226 12.52 -0.86 -15.68
N ASP A 227 13.32 -1.56 -16.48
CA ASP A 227 14.57 -1.07 -17.03
C ASP A 227 14.34 -0.38 -18.40
N ASP A 228 13.10 -0.39 -18.91
CA ASP A 228 12.75 0.15 -20.22
C ASP A 228 11.45 0.97 -20.22
N CYS A 229 11.31 1.88 -19.25
CA CYS A 229 10.17 2.80 -19.22
C CYS A 229 10.15 3.74 -20.45
N ASN A 230 11.33 4.14 -20.96
CA ASN A 230 11.45 5.16 -21.99
C ASN A 230 10.97 4.68 -23.36
N THR A 231 11.32 3.45 -23.77
CA THR A 231 10.82 2.88 -25.04
C THR A 231 9.30 2.75 -25.01
N CYS A 232 8.74 2.45 -23.83
CA CYS A 232 7.32 2.36 -23.61
C CYS A 232 6.56 3.69 -23.63
N LYS A 233 7.19 4.80 -23.24
CA LYS A 233 6.57 6.15 -23.30
C LYS A 233 6.47 6.69 -24.73
N GLN A 234 7.22 6.12 -25.68
CA GLN A 234 7.34 6.62 -27.05
C GLN A 234 6.45 5.88 -28.07
N GLY A 235 5.81 4.79 -27.68
CA GLY A 235 4.87 4.00 -28.51
C GLY A 235 3.43 4.18 -28.06
#